data_AF-A0A9X2MCW1-F1
#
_entry.id   AF-A0A9X2MCW1-F1
#
_cell.length_a   1.000
_cell.length_b   1.000
_cell.length_c   1.000
_cell.angle_alpha   90.00
_cell.angle_beta   90.00
_cell.angle_gamma   90.00
#
_symmetry.space_group_name_H-M   'P 1'
#
loop_
_entity.id
_entity.type
_entity.pdbx_description
1 polymer ?
#
loop_
_entity_poly.entity_id
_entity_poly.type
_entity_poly.pdbx_seq_one_letter_code
_entity_poly.pdbx_strand_id
1 'polypeptide(L)'
;VNIFKTSLEYIDFDEKILLTKNYRQKKIIIDFSNRFCENANNYIKDLRSNIDRDIYKFGDAIIEEGITAQIVKVEDLEDQINSILWEIEYLVNNQGLDYSDIAIVFPYNKKKLKNGKTIYFQYLLRKALDDVSIPYIIGDDNLTKYGKRSGITISNLYFIKSLEYKAVVFCELEMLYNQTINEENQDYQVNDFVGDLNKIYMVMNRAIEYLTFITTFNENSSELIKILVNSANK
;
A
#
# COMPACT_ATOMS: atom_id res chain seq x y z
N VAL A 1 -16.26 2.41 -0.81
CA VAL A 1 -16.49 3.72 -1.46
C VAL A 1 -17.21 3.43 -2.77
N ASN A 2 -18.25 4.20 -3.12
CA ASN A 2 -18.88 4.11 -4.44
C ASN A 2 -18.42 5.33 -5.24
N ILE A 3 -17.64 5.12 -6.31
CA ILE A 3 -17.06 6.21 -7.09
C ILE A 3 -18.08 6.93 -7.99
N PHE A 4 -19.14 6.23 -8.38
CA PHE A 4 -20.23 6.72 -9.24
C PHE A 4 -21.24 7.59 -8.50
N LYS A 5 -21.15 7.65 -7.17
CA LYS A 5 -21.97 8.53 -6.34
C LYS A 5 -21.11 9.67 -5.81
N THR A 6 -21.54 10.90 -6.04
CA THR A 6 -20.94 12.04 -5.37
C THR A 6 -21.49 12.11 -3.96
N SER A 7 -20.62 12.03 -2.97
CA SER A 7 -21.01 12.20 -1.57
C SER A 7 -21.44 13.65 -1.35
N LEU A 8 -22.52 13.86 -0.60
CA LEU A 8 -22.95 15.19 -0.11
C LEU A 8 -23.54 16.14 -1.18
N GLU A 9 -24.08 15.62 -2.30
CA GLU A 9 -24.78 16.45 -3.32
C GLU A 9 -25.97 17.25 -2.75
N TYR A 10 -26.55 16.78 -1.65
CA TYR A 10 -27.71 17.39 -1.01
C TYR A 10 -27.35 18.48 0.01
N ILE A 11 -26.06 18.81 0.17
CA ILE A 11 -25.57 19.76 1.15
C ILE A 11 -24.78 20.86 0.44
N ASP A 12 -25.32 22.08 0.48
CA ASP A 12 -24.59 23.27 0.10
C ASP A 12 -23.67 23.70 1.25
N PHE A 13 -22.40 23.92 0.92
CA PHE A 13 -21.41 24.43 1.86
C PHE A 13 -21.13 25.87 1.50
N ASP A 14 -21.20 26.77 2.49
CA ASP A 14 -20.86 28.19 2.30
C ASP A 14 -19.42 28.38 1.84
N GLU A 15 -18.51 27.53 2.34
CA GLU A 15 -17.11 27.53 1.98
C GLU A 15 -16.53 26.11 1.96
N LYS A 16 -15.64 25.84 1.01
CA LYS A 16 -14.87 24.59 0.92
C LYS A 16 -13.38 24.94 0.88
N ILE A 17 -12.67 24.63 1.96
CA ILE A 17 -11.22 24.85 2.07
C ILE A 17 -10.51 23.51 1.89
N LEU A 18 -9.58 23.43 0.93
CA LEU A 18 -8.70 22.29 0.74
C LEU A 18 -7.33 22.56 1.36
N LEU A 19 -6.91 21.69 2.29
CA LEU A 19 -5.58 21.72 2.88
C LEU A 19 -4.70 20.68 2.19
N THR A 20 -3.68 21.14 1.46
CA THR A 20 -2.81 20.28 0.65
C THR A 20 -1.47 19.95 1.33
N LYS A 21 -1.07 20.76 2.31
CA LYS A 21 0.21 20.62 3.02
C LYS A 21 0.29 19.32 3.82
N ASN A 22 1.26 18.48 3.50
CA ASN A 22 1.56 17.24 4.21
C ASN A 22 2.74 17.46 5.17
N TYR A 23 2.45 17.31 6.47
CA TYR A 23 3.40 17.47 7.57
C TYR A 23 3.93 16.12 8.09
N ARG A 24 3.52 15.01 7.48
CA ARG A 24 3.75 13.65 8.01
C ARG A 24 4.81 12.92 7.23
N GLN A 25 4.77 12.99 5.90
CA GLN A 25 5.60 12.17 5.02
C GLN A 25 6.71 13.00 4.39
N LYS A 26 7.84 12.33 4.10
CA LYS A 26 8.93 12.91 3.33
C LYS A 26 8.54 13.10 1.87
N LYS A 27 9.15 14.09 1.22
CA LYS A 27 8.87 14.49 -0.17
C LYS A 27 8.91 13.33 -1.15
N ILE A 28 9.88 12.43 -1.03
CA ILE A 28 9.98 11.27 -1.95
C ILE A 28 8.74 10.37 -1.94
N ILE A 29 8.13 10.16 -0.77
CA ILE A 29 6.91 9.37 -0.61
C ILE A 29 5.71 10.12 -1.17
N ILE A 30 5.64 11.42 -0.92
CA ILE A 30 4.57 12.30 -1.42
C ILE A 30 4.63 12.38 -2.94
N ASP A 31 5.81 12.58 -3.52
CA ASP A 31 6.01 12.64 -4.96
C ASP A 31 5.60 11.32 -5.63
N PHE A 32 5.96 10.18 -5.03
CA PHE A 32 5.51 8.86 -5.49
C PHE A 32 3.98 8.72 -5.39
N SER A 33 3.41 9.07 -4.23
CA SER A 33 1.96 9.03 -4.02
C SER A 33 1.22 9.93 -4.99
N ASN A 34 1.74 11.12 -5.30
CA ASN A 34 1.15 12.06 -6.24
C ASN A 34 1.15 11.49 -7.66
N ARG A 35 2.26 10.90 -8.12
CA ARG A 35 2.29 10.19 -9.41
C ARG A 35 1.31 9.03 -9.45
N PHE A 36 1.19 8.28 -8.35
CA PHE A 36 0.17 7.24 -8.23
C PHE A 36 -1.25 7.80 -8.32
N CYS A 37 -1.54 8.90 -7.63
CA CYS A 37 -2.84 9.57 -7.71
C CYS A 37 -3.16 10.02 -9.13
N GLU A 38 -2.20 10.63 -9.82
CA GLU A 38 -2.33 11.06 -11.21
C GLU A 38 -2.63 9.88 -12.13
N ASN A 39 -1.77 8.85 -12.10
CA ASN A 39 -1.92 7.66 -12.93
C ASN A 39 -3.25 6.93 -12.66
N ALA A 40 -3.65 6.81 -11.40
CA ALA A 40 -4.91 6.17 -11.02
C ALA A 40 -6.13 7.02 -11.44
N ASN A 41 -6.10 8.34 -11.24
CA ASN A 41 -7.19 9.23 -11.65
C ASN A 41 -7.35 9.24 -13.17
N ASN A 42 -6.24 9.33 -13.92
CA ASN A 42 -6.25 9.29 -15.38
C ASN A 42 -6.82 7.96 -15.88
N TYR A 43 -6.34 6.84 -15.33
CA TYR A 43 -6.87 5.52 -15.66
C TYR A 43 -8.40 5.41 -15.45
N ILE A 44 -8.90 5.89 -14.30
CA ILE A 44 -10.32 5.84 -13.98
C ILE A 44 -11.14 6.71 -14.94
N LYS A 45 -10.65 7.91 -15.31
CA LYS A 45 -11.33 8.82 -16.23
C LYS A 45 -11.35 8.29 -17.66
N ASP A 46 -10.25 7.70 -18.12
CA ASP A 46 -10.16 7.06 -19.44
C ASP A 46 -11.15 5.90 -19.56
N LEU A 47 -11.28 5.11 -18.49
CA LEU A 47 -12.21 3.99 -18.39
C LEU A 47 -13.68 4.43 -18.28
N ARG A 48 -13.93 5.57 -17.62
CA ARG A 48 -15.27 6.08 -17.28
C ARG A 48 -15.33 7.59 -17.44
N SER A 49 -15.69 8.04 -18.63
CA SER A 49 -15.85 9.46 -18.94
C SER A 49 -16.93 10.18 -18.12
N ASN A 50 -17.87 9.44 -17.51
CA ASN A 50 -18.87 9.98 -16.60
C ASN A 50 -18.35 10.28 -15.18
N ILE A 51 -17.11 9.90 -14.86
CA ILE A 51 -16.44 10.28 -13.61
C ILE A 51 -15.55 11.49 -13.91
N ASP A 52 -16.06 12.68 -13.66
CA ASP A 52 -15.36 13.95 -13.94
C ASP A 52 -14.42 14.40 -12.81
N ARG A 53 -14.60 13.85 -11.61
CA ARG A 53 -13.85 14.21 -10.39
C ARG A 53 -12.64 13.32 -10.13
N ASP A 54 -11.63 13.90 -9.49
CA ASP A 54 -10.50 13.14 -8.96
C ASP A 54 -10.91 12.32 -7.72
N ILE A 55 -10.66 11.01 -7.79
CA ILE A 55 -10.88 10.07 -6.69
C ILE A 55 -9.76 10.19 -5.65
N TYR A 56 -8.53 10.34 -6.12
CA TYR A 56 -7.34 10.52 -5.29
C TYR A 56 -6.88 11.98 -5.29
N LYS A 57 -6.39 12.47 -4.15
CA LYS A 57 -5.97 13.87 -3.97
C LYS A 57 -4.46 13.96 -3.78
N PHE A 58 -3.90 15.02 -4.37
CA PHE A 58 -2.49 15.37 -4.27
C PHE A 58 -2.17 16.06 -2.94
N GLY A 59 -0.93 15.97 -2.51
CA GLY A 59 -0.41 16.70 -1.36
C GLY A 59 0.91 17.39 -1.66
N ASP A 60 1.19 18.45 -0.92
CA ASP A 60 2.43 19.22 -1.01
C ASP A 60 3.35 18.83 0.14
N ALA A 61 4.56 18.38 -0.19
CA ALA A 61 5.57 18.03 0.80
C ALA A 61 6.16 19.28 1.46
N ILE A 62 6.24 19.27 2.78
CA ILE A 62 7.00 20.27 3.55
C ILE A 62 8.38 19.72 3.93
N ILE A 63 8.49 18.41 4.12
CA ILE A 63 9.72 17.74 4.57
C ILE A 63 10.49 17.27 3.34
N GLU A 64 11.58 17.96 2.98
CA GLU A 64 12.26 17.75 1.69
C GLU A 64 13.19 16.54 1.63
N GLU A 65 13.84 16.16 2.73
CA GLU A 65 14.84 15.09 2.74
C GLU A 65 14.19 13.71 2.87
N GLY A 66 14.57 12.75 2.03
CA GLY A 66 14.12 11.35 2.10
C GLY A 66 14.74 10.47 1.03
N ILE A 67 14.82 9.17 1.28
CA ILE A 67 15.78 8.30 0.59
C ILE A 67 15.13 7.40 -0.47
N THR A 68 13.93 6.80 -0.29
CA THR A 68 13.36 5.94 -1.37
C THR A 68 11.89 5.55 -1.23
N ALA A 69 11.20 5.53 -2.39
CA ALA A 69 10.05 4.66 -2.66
C ALA A 69 10.43 3.70 -3.80
N GLN A 70 10.36 2.38 -3.58
CA GLN A 70 10.83 1.38 -4.54
C GLN A 70 9.84 0.23 -4.76
N ILE A 71 10.01 -0.46 -5.89
CA ILE A 71 9.24 -1.65 -6.25
C ILE A 71 10.25 -2.75 -6.58
N VAL A 72 10.22 -3.82 -5.79
CA VAL A 72 11.04 -5.02 -5.95
C VAL A 72 10.19 -6.09 -6.60
N LYS A 73 10.63 -6.58 -7.76
CA LYS A 73 10.00 -7.70 -8.46
C LYS A 73 10.73 -8.99 -8.12
N VAL A 74 9.97 -10.01 -7.75
CA VAL A 74 10.46 -11.34 -7.33
C VAL A 74 9.78 -12.43 -8.15
N GLU A 75 10.30 -13.67 -8.15
CA GLU A 75 9.71 -14.73 -8.96
C GLU A 75 8.58 -15.47 -8.23
N ASP A 76 8.75 -15.72 -6.93
CA ASP A 76 7.80 -16.47 -6.13
C ASP A 76 7.70 -16.00 -4.67
N LEU A 77 6.95 -16.77 -3.88
CA LEU A 77 6.70 -16.50 -2.47
C LEU A 77 7.95 -16.66 -1.59
N GLU A 78 8.85 -17.57 -1.94
CA GLU A 78 10.10 -17.78 -1.20
C GLU A 78 11.05 -16.59 -1.42
N ASP A 79 11.21 -16.16 -2.67
CA ASP A 79 11.94 -14.94 -3.02
C ASP A 79 11.32 -13.69 -2.39
N GLN A 80 10.00 -13.65 -2.28
CA GLN A 80 9.31 -12.56 -1.62
C GLN A 80 9.68 -12.48 -0.13
N ILE A 81 9.67 -13.62 0.59
CA ILE A 81 10.08 -13.68 2.01
C ILE A 81 11.55 -13.30 2.16
N ASN A 82 12.43 -13.82 1.31
CA ASN A 82 13.86 -13.50 1.33
C ASN A 82 14.10 -12.00 1.10
N SER A 83 13.36 -11.39 0.17
CA SER A 83 13.43 -9.95 -0.11
C SER A 83 12.93 -9.12 1.07
N ILE A 84 11.91 -9.58 1.79
CA ILE A 84 11.46 -8.91 3.03
C ILE A 84 12.55 -8.95 4.09
N LEU A 85 13.18 -10.10 4.33
CA LEU A 85 14.25 -10.22 5.31
C LEU A 85 15.44 -9.33 4.96
N TRP A 86 15.84 -9.33 3.69
CA TRP A 86 16.91 -8.46 3.20
C TRP A 86 16.59 -6.98 3.39
N GLU A 87 15.36 -6.57 3.06
CA GLU A 87 14.91 -5.18 3.22
C GLU A 87 14.93 -4.75 4.69
N ILE A 88 14.50 -5.63 5.60
CA ILE A 88 14.57 -5.39 7.04
C ILE A 88 16.01 -5.18 7.49
N GLU A 89 16.91 -6.08 7.10
CA GLU A 89 18.33 -5.98 7.46
C GLU A 89 18.96 -4.70 6.91
N TYR A 90 18.65 -4.33 5.67
CA TYR A 90 19.11 -3.08 5.06
C TYR A 90 18.62 -1.85 5.85
N LEU A 91 17.32 -1.81 6.20
CA LEU A 91 16.76 -0.69 6.95
C LEU A 91 17.39 -0.55 8.35
N VAL A 92 17.66 -1.66 9.03
CA VAL A 92 18.26 -1.62 10.38
C VAL A 92 19.76 -1.31 10.30
N ASN A 93 20.51 -2.08 9.51
CA ASN A 93 21.97 -2.02 9.53
C ASN A 93 22.55 -0.86 8.71
N ASN A 94 21.87 -0.47 7.62
CA ASN A 94 22.38 0.57 6.71
C ASN A 94 21.67 1.91 6.88
N GLN A 95 20.38 1.90 7.24
CA GLN A 95 19.59 3.13 7.42
C GLN A 95 19.41 3.52 8.88
N GLY A 96 19.80 2.65 9.84
CA GLY A 96 19.78 2.95 11.26
C GLY A 96 18.37 3.01 11.88
N LEU A 97 17.41 2.31 11.28
CA LEU A 97 16.06 2.20 11.84
C LEU A 97 16.02 1.18 12.97
N ASP A 98 15.17 1.44 13.97
CA ASP A 98 14.81 0.41 14.95
C ASP A 98 13.80 -0.56 14.33
N TYR A 99 13.79 -1.82 14.75
CA TYR A 99 12.75 -2.77 14.32
C TYR A 99 11.32 -2.24 14.54
N SER A 100 11.09 -1.47 15.60
CA SER A 100 9.77 -0.86 15.89
C SER A 100 9.32 0.20 14.89
N ASP A 101 10.24 0.74 14.09
CA ASP A 101 9.97 1.72 13.05
C ASP A 101 9.49 1.10 11.73
N ILE A 102 9.53 -0.24 11.63
CA ILE A 102 9.26 -0.99 10.41
C ILE A 102 7.92 -1.73 10.53
N ALA A 103 7.12 -1.64 9.47
CA ALA A 103 5.94 -2.48 9.29
C ALA A 103 5.99 -3.28 7.99
N ILE A 104 5.67 -4.57 8.08
CA ILE A 104 5.40 -5.45 6.95
C ILE A 104 3.89 -5.59 6.82
N VAL A 105 3.37 -5.19 5.67
CA VAL A 105 1.94 -5.12 5.38
C VAL A 105 1.61 -6.08 4.25
N PHE A 106 0.49 -6.79 4.35
CA PHE A 106 -0.06 -7.62 3.27
C PHE A 106 -1.58 -7.50 3.21
N PRO A 107 -2.24 -7.82 2.08
CA PRO A 107 -3.68 -7.61 1.95
C PRO A 107 -4.52 -8.40 2.95
N TYR A 108 -4.25 -9.69 3.09
CA TYR A 108 -5.08 -10.62 3.86
C TYR A 108 -4.21 -11.66 4.59
N ASN A 109 -4.64 -12.13 5.78
CA ASN A 109 -3.89 -13.14 6.53
C ASN A 109 -3.82 -14.51 5.81
N LYS A 110 -4.85 -14.80 5.00
CA LYS A 110 -4.95 -16.04 4.24
C LYS A 110 -5.59 -15.77 2.88
N LYS A 111 -5.15 -16.50 1.85
CA LYS A 111 -5.83 -16.54 0.54
C LYS A 111 -6.07 -17.96 0.12
N LYS A 112 -7.32 -18.24 -0.25
CA LYS A 112 -7.70 -19.49 -0.90
C LYS A 112 -7.41 -19.34 -2.38
N LEU A 113 -6.53 -20.19 -2.90
CA LEU A 113 -6.21 -20.28 -4.32
C LEU A 113 -7.36 -20.94 -5.09
N LYS A 114 -7.40 -20.73 -6.41
CA LYS A 114 -8.40 -21.34 -7.31
C LYS A 114 -8.39 -22.88 -7.24
N ASN A 115 -7.24 -23.49 -6.93
CA ASN A 115 -7.08 -24.94 -6.73
C ASN A 115 -7.52 -25.45 -5.34
N GLY A 116 -8.09 -24.58 -4.49
CA GLY A 116 -8.58 -24.92 -3.16
C GLY A 116 -7.52 -24.86 -2.04
N LYS A 117 -6.23 -24.78 -2.35
CA LYS A 117 -5.16 -24.63 -1.35
C LYS A 117 -5.24 -23.26 -0.69
N THR A 118 -4.87 -23.18 0.60
CA THR A 118 -4.84 -21.91 1.34
C THR A 118 -3.40 -21.56 1.68
N ILE A 119 -2.97 -20.36 1.31
CA ILE A 119 -1.68 -19.80 1.72
C ILE A 119 -1.90 -18.99 3.00
N TYR A 120 -1.07 -19.24 4.00
CA TYR A 120 -1.04 -18.51 5.27
C TYR A 120 0.23 -17.65 5.34
N PHE A 121 0.25 -16.55 4.59
CA PHE A 121 1.44 -15.70 4.43
C PHE A 121 2.00 -15.24 5.78
N GLN A 122 1.13 -14.77 6.68
CA GLN A 122 1.54 -14.35 8.02
C GLN A 122 2.29 -15.44 8.79
N TYR A 123 1.89 -16.71 8.66
CA TYR A 123 2.56 -17.82 9.34
C TYR A 123 3.95 -18.06 8.75
N LEU A 124 4.08 -18.03 7.42
CA LEU A 124 5.35 -18.24 6.73
C LEU A 124 6.35 -17.13 7.06
N LEU A 125 5.90 -15.87 7.02
CA LEU A 125 6.73 -14.73 7.39
C LEU A 125 7.19 -14.79 8.85
N ARG A 126 6.30 -15.18 9.78
CA ARG A 126 6.66 -15.35 11.20
C ARG A 126 7.76 -16.39 11.38
N LYS A 127 7.61 -17.56 10.75
CA LYS A 127 8.62 -18.60 10.79
C LYS A 127 9.96 -18.11 10.26
N ALA A 128 9.95 -17.42 9.13
CA ALA A 128 11.16 -16.87 8.53
C ALA A 128 11.86 -15.85 9.46
N LEU A 129 11.11 -14.99 10.14
CA LEU A 129 11.64 -14.04 11.13
C LEU A 129 12.18 -14.75 12.39
N ASP A 130 11.49 -15.78 12.86
CA ASP A 130 11.93 -16.62 13.98
C ASP A 130 13.26 -17.33 13.65
N ASP A 131 13.40 -17.84 12.42
CA ASP A 131 14.61 -18.54 11.95
C ASP A 131 15.85 -17.63 11.93
N VAL A 132 15.68 -16.32 11.72
CA VAL A 132 16.76 -15.31 11.78
C VAL A 132 16.76 -14.46 13.06
N SER A 133 15.95 -14.83 14.06
CA SER A 133 15.86 -14.14 15.37
C SER A 133 15.50 -12.65 15.29
N ILE A 134 14.69 -12.25 14.30
CA ILE A 134 14.18 -10.88 14.19
C ILE A 134 12.90 -10.75 15.03
N PRO A 135 12.86 -9.83 16.02
CA PRO A 135 11.68 -9.66 16.87
C PRO A 135 10.52 -9.05 16.08
N TYR A 136 9.30 -9.56 16.31
CA TYR A 136 8.09 -9.06 15.68
C TYR A 136 6.89 -8.99 16.63
N ILE A 137 5.93 -8.16 16.26
CA ILE A 137 4.59 -8.09 16.84
C ILE A 137 3.53 -8.25 15.76
N ILE A 138 2.38 -8.80 16.14
CA ILE A 138 1.24 -8.95 15.23
C ILE A 138 0.33 -7.74 15.39
N GLY A 139 -0.03 -7.11 14.27
CA GLY A 139 -1.09 -6.10 14.24
C GLY A 139 -2.44 -6.74 14.54
N ASP A 140 -3.06 -6.31 15.61
CA ASP A 140 -4.42 -6.66 16.02
C ASP A 140 -5.18 -5.38 16.46
N ASP A 141 -6.43 -5.52 16.90
CA ASP A 141 -7.24 -4.39 17.37
C ASP A 141 -6.67 -3.72 18.65
N ASN A 142 -5.77 -4.39 19.37
CA ASN A 142 -5.16 -3.87 20.60
C ASN A 142 -3.90 -3.05 20.30
N LEU A 143 -3.32 -3.17 19.10
CA LEU A 143 -2.15 -2.41 18.70
C LEU A 143 -2.54 -0.95 18.44
N THR A 144 -2.37 -0.12 19.45
CA THR A 144 -2.62 1.33 19.35
C THR A 144 -1.33 2.09 19.04
N LYS A 145 -1.47 3.35 18.57
CA LYS A 145 -0.33 4.27 18.35
C LYS A 145 0.53 4.49 19.61
N TYR A 146 -0.04 4.28 20.81
CA TYR A 146 0.61 4.57 22.09
C TYR A 146 1.23 3.34 22.77
N GLY A 147 1.07 2.15 22.19
CA GLY A 147 1.72 0.94 22.71
C GLY A 147 3.23 0.95 22.45
N LYS A 148 4.03 0.50 23.42
CA LYS A 148 5.45 0.21 23.17
C LYS A 148 5.53 -0.92 22.13
N ARG A 149 6.05 -0.61 20.95
CA ARG A 149 6.33 -1.60 19.90
C ARG A 149 7.72 -2.16 20.16
N SER A 150 7.83 -3.46 20.38
CA SER A 150 9.11 -4.18 20.47
C SER A 150 9.24 -5.08 19.25
N GLY A 151 10.01 -4.67 18.25
CA GLY A 151 10.16 -5.43 17.00
C GLY A 151 9.27 -4.93 15.87
N ILE A 152 9.36 -5.63 14.74
CA ILE A 152 8.70 -5.28 13.48
C ILE A 152 7.21 -5.56 13.58
N THR A 153 6.38 -4.65 13.08
CA THR A 153 4.94 -4.92 13.02
C THR A 153 4.59 -5.71 11.77
N ILE A 154 3.97 -6.87 11.95
CA ILE A 154 3.40 -7.69 10.88
C ILE A 154 1.88 -7.48 10.89
N SER A 155 1.32 -6.91 9.83
CA SER A 155 -0.09 -6.49 9.84
C SER A 155 -0.77 -6.68 8.49
N ASN A 156 -2.09 -6.84 8.53
CA ASN A 156 -2.89 -6.72 7.33
C ASN A 156 -3.43 -5.29 7.17
N LEU A 157 -4.08 -5.03 6.03
CA LEU A 157 -4.64 -3.72 5.69
C LEU A 157 -5.64 -3.17 6.71
N TYR A 158 -6.34 -4.03 7.44
CA TYR A 158 -7.39 -3.63 8.37
C TYR A 158 -6.80 -3.05 9.66
N PHE A 159 -5.75 -3.68 10.19
CA PHE A 159 -5.14 -3.27 11.46
C PHE A 159 -4.10 -2.14 11.29
N ILE A 160 -3.48 -2.00 10.11
CA ILE A 160 -2.48 -0.93 9.89
C ILE A 160 -3.10 0.47 9.68
N LYS A 161 -4.40 0.55 9.38
CA LYS A 161 -5.08 1.77 8.91
C LYS A 161 -4.90 2.99 9.83
N SER A 162 -4.83 2.78 11.14
CA SER A 162 -4.69 3.82 12.15
C SER A 162 -3.25 4.02 12.63
N LEU A 163 -2.27 3.29 12.08
CA LEU A 163 -0.88 3.32 12.51
C LEU A 163 0.00 4.01 11.47
N GLU A 164 1.23 4.32 11.85
CA GLU A 164 2.24 4.98 11.02
C GLU A 164 3.61 4.44 11.40
N TYR A 165 4.50 4.40 10.43
CA TYR A 165 5.83 3.79 10.52
C TYR A 165 6.83 4.60 9.69
N LYS A 166 8.10 4.62 10.10
CA LYS A 166 9.14 5.23 9.27
C LYS A 166 9.31 4.45 7.98
N ALA A 167 9.30 3.11 8.07
CA ALA A 167 9.37 2.22 6.91
C ALA A 167 8.16 1.30 6.81
N VAL A 168 7.62 1.18 5.60
CA VAL A 168 6.55 0.23 5.28
C VAL A 168 6.96 -0.61 4.08
N VAL A 169 6.95 -1.93 4.26
CA VAL A 169 7.08 -2.91 3.18
C VAL A 169 5.70 -3.47 2.89
N PHE A 170 5.17 -3.22 1.70
CA PHE A 170 3.90 -3.79 1.25
C PHE A 170 4.17 -4.95 0.30
N CYS A 171 3.82 -6.16 0.72
CA CYS A 171 4.04 -7.39 -0.02
C CYS A 171 2.72 -8.09 -0.35
N GLU A 172 2.79 -9.20 -1.08
CA GLU A 172 1.64 -10.02 -1.48
C GLU A 172 0.54 -9.20 -2.21
N LEU A 173 0.93 -8.25 -3.08
CA LEU A 173 -0.05 -7.44 -3.83
C LEU A 173 -0.96 -8.29 -4.72
N GLU A 174 -0.51 -9.47 -5.12
CA GLU A 174 -1.24 -10.49 -5.87
C GLU A 174 -2.46 -10.99 -5.10
N MET A 175 -2.45 -10.86 -3.77
CA MET A 175 -3.59 -11.25 -2.95
C MET A 175 -4.81 -10.35 -3.17
N LEU A 176 -4.65 -9.14 -3.71
CA LEU A 176 -5.77 -8.29 -4.14
C LEU A 176 -6.58 -9.01 -5.23
N TYR A 177 -7.90 -8.87 -5.18
CA TYR A 177 -8.81 -9.70 -5.99
C TYR A 177 -8.99 -9.13 -7.39
N ASN A 178 -9.04 -7.81 -7.51
CA ASN A 178 -9.40 -7.09 -8.72
C ASN A 178 -8.14 -6.53 -9.37
N GLN A 179 -7.27 -7.43 -9.83
CA GLN A 179 -5.99 -7.09 -10.46
C GLN A 179 -6.17 -6.41 -11.83
N THR A 180 -7.26 -6.76 -12.50
CA THR A 180 -7.66 -6.30 -13.83
C THR A 180 -9.18 -6.22 -13.86
N ILE A 181 -9.73 -5.32 -14.68
CA ILE A 181 -11.18 -5.22 -14.92
C ILE A 181 -11.55 -6.12 -16.11
N ASN A 182 -12.44 -7.11 -15.89
CA ASN A 182 -12.82 -8.02 -16.98
C ASN A 182 -13.87 -7.39 -17.90
N GLU A 183 -14.86 -6.73 -17.31
CA GLU A 183 -15.90 -6.03 -18.04
C GLU A 183 -15.94 -4.57 -17.62
N GLU A 184 -15.30 -3.74 -18.44
CA GLU A 184 -15.31 -2.29 -18.32
C GLU A 184 -16.70 -1.70 -18.57
N ASN A 185 -17.82 -2.42 -18.54
CA ASN A 185 -19.16 -1.84 -18.69
C ASN A 185 -19.89 -1.85 -17.34
N GLN A 186 -19.41 -2.70 -16.42
CA GLN A 186 -20.07 -3.03 -15.19
C GLN A 186 -19.52 -2.17 -14.05
N ASP A 187 -20.34 -1.24 -13.56
CA ASP A 187 -19.95 -0.28 -12.52
C ASP A 187 -19.41 -0.95 -11.26
N TYR A 188 -19.95 -2.11 -10.85
CA TYR A 188 -19.45 -2.80 -9.66
C TYR A 188 -18.01 -3.30 -9.85
N GLN A 189 -17.62 -3.78 -11.04
CA GLN A 189 -16.25 -4.26 -11.29
C GLN A 189 -15.25 -3.10 -11.23
N VAL A 190 -15.59 -1.96 -11.84
CA VAL A 190 -14.76 -0.75 -11.76
C VAL A 190 -14.67 -0.28 -10.31
N ASN A 191 -15.78 -0.28 -9.58
CA ASN A 191 -15.79 0.14 -8.19
C ASN A 191 -14.96 -0.79 -7.28
N ASP A 192 -14.98 -2.09 -7.53
CA ASP A 192 -14.19 -3.08 -6.79
C ASP A 192 -12.69 -2.95 -7.10
N PHE A 193 -12.33 -2.70 -8.36
CA PHE A 193 -10.96 -2.36 -8.78
C PHE A 193 -10.44 -1.10 -8.08
N VAL A 194 -11.24 -0.02 -8.08
CA VAL A 194 -10.90 1.21 -7.35
C VAL A 194 -10.87 0.95 -5.84
N GLY A 195 -11.66 0.00 -5.34
CA GLY A 195 -11.56 -0.52 -3.99
C GLY A 195 -10.19 -1.12 -3.66
N ASP A 196 -9.55 -1.83 -4.59
CA ASP A 196 -8.19 -2.35 -4.43
C ASP A 196 -7.11 -1.27 -4.60
N LEU A 197 -7.25 -0.33 -5.55
CA LEU A 197 -6.38 0.85 -5.63
C LEU A 197 -6.37 1.66 -4.32
N ASN A 198 -7.55 1.83 -3.69
CA ASN A 198 -7.68 2.49 -2.39
C ASN A 198 -6.90 1.78 -1.28
N LYS A 199 -6.78 0.45 -1.32
CA LYS A 199 -5.97 -0.30 -0.36
C LYS A 199 -4.49 0.02 -0.54
N ILE A 200 -4.00 0.04 -1.78
CA ILE A 200 -2.62 0.39 -2.09
C ILE A 200 -2.34 1.82 -1.62
N TYR A 201 -3.19 2.78 -2.00
CA TYR A 201 -3.07 4.18 -1.57
C TYR A 201 -3.07 4.32 -0.04
N MET A 202 -3.93 3.58 0.66
CA MET A 202 -4.00 3.62 2.13
C MET A 202 -2.69 3.18 2.78
N VAL A 203 -2.03 2.14 2.26
CA VAL A 203 -0.74 1.64 2.75
C VAL A 203 0.39 2.63 2.49
N MET A 204 0.43 3.26 1.30
CA MET A 204 1.41 4.33 1.01
C MET A 204 1.38 5.42 2.08
N ASN A 205 0.18 5.80 2.50
CA ASN A 205 -0.07 6.83 3.52
C ASN A 205 0.30 6.41 4.96
N ARG A 206 0.80 5.19 5.17
CA ARG A 206 1.34 4.69 6.44
C ARG A 206 2.86 4.87 6.54
N ALA A 207 3.55 5.02 5.41
CA ALA A 207 4.98 5.20 5.32
C ALA A 207 5.37 6.68 5.48
N ILE A 208 6.28 6.97 6.40
CA ILE A 208 6.80 8.34 6.61
C ILE A 208 8.05 8.58 5.76
N GLU A 209 8.96 7.61 5.69
CA GLU A 209 10.31 7.81 5.13
C GLU A 209 10.69 6.80 4.03
N TYR A 210 10.34 5.52 4.24
CA TYR A 210 10.66 4.42 3.34
C TYR A 210 9.39 3.67 2.95
N LEU A 211 9.23 3.44 1.66
CA LEU A 211 8.13 2.66 1.11
C LEU A 211 8.66 1.66 0.10
N THR A 212 8.47 0.38 0.38
CA THR A 212 8.92 -0.70 -0.50
C THR A 212 7.72 -1.55 -0.86
N PHE A 213 7.48 -1.75 -2.16
CA PHE A 213 6.53 -2.73 -2.64
C PHE A 213 7.28 -3.97 -3.09
N ILE A 214 6.83 -5.16 -2.70
CA ILE A 214 7.40 -6.43 -3.17
C ILE A 214 6.30 -7.23 -3.85
N THR A 215 6.53 -7.62 -5.10
CA THR A 215 5.51 -8.24 -5.96
C THR A 215 6.15 -9.30 -6.85
N THR A 216 5.51 -10.45 -6.94
CA THR A 216 5.68 -11.49 -7.97
C THR A 216 4.99 -11.13 -9.30
N PHE A 217 3.99 -10.25 -9.28
CA PHE A 217 3.32 -9.80 -10.50
C PHE A 217 4.13 -8.78 -11.27
N ASN A 218 3.97 -8.81 -12.60
CA ASN A 218 4.45 -7.81 -13.54
C ASN A 218 3.30 -6.98 -14.13
N GLU A 219 3.66 -5.92 -14.85
CA GLU A 219 2.75 -4.94 -15.46
C GLU A 219 1.82 -5.54 -16.53
N ASN A 220 2.20 -6.69 -17.11
CA ASN A 220 1.36 -7.38 -18.10
C ASN A 220 0.30 -8.26 -17.41
N SER A 221 0.57 -8.71 -16.18
CA SER A 221 -0.33 -9.57 -15.41
C SER A 221 -1.37 -8.84 -14.57
N SER A 222 -1.20 -7.54 -14.34
CA SER A 222 -2.08 -6.76 -13.46
C SER A 222 -2.06 -5.27 -13.81
N GLU A 223 -3.25 -4.71 -14.00
CA GLU A 223 -3.46 -3.28 -14.21
C GLU A 223 -3.13 -2.49 -12.94
N LEU A 224 -3.40 -3.05 -11.74
CA LEU A 224 -2.99 -2.46 -10.47
C LEU A 224 -1.46 -2.29 -10.42
N ILE A 225 -0.72 -3.34 -10.78
CA ILE A 225 0.75 -3.31 -10.80
C ILE A 225 1.26 -2.37 -11.88
N LYS A 226 0.62 -2.32 -13.05
CA LYS A 226 0.97 -1.38 -14.12
C LYS A 226 0.85 0.07 -13.65
N ILE A 227 -0.24 0.45 -13.00
CA ILE A 227 -0.43 1.80 -12.43
C ILE A 227 0.65 2.09 -11.37
N LEU A 228 0.91 1.12 -10.48
CA LEU A 228 1.93 1.26 -9.45
C LEU A 228 3.34 1.45 -10.04
N VAL A 229 3.75 0.62 -10.98
CA VAL A 229 5.08 0.69 -11.61
C VAL A 229 5.26 1.97 -12.43
N ASN A 230 4.24 2.39 -13.17
CA ASN A 230 4.26 3.68 -13.87
C ASN A 230 4.44 4.87 -12.93
N SER A 231 4.14 4.71 -11.64
CA SER A 231 4.33 5.74 -10.61
C SER A 231 5.76 5.77 -10.06
N ALA A 232 6.53 4.70 -10.25
CA ALA A 232 7.96 4.66 -9.92
C ALA A 232 8.83 5.28 -11.03
N ASN A 233 8.40 5.15 -12.29
CA ASN A 233 9.14 5.63 -13.45
C ASN A 233 8.95 7.15 -13.62
N LYS A 234 10.05 7.87 -13.82
CA LYS A 234 10.06 9.29 -14.21
C LYS A 234 10.10 9.43 -15.72
#